data_AF-A0A8S2WJ31-F1
#
_entry.id   AF-A0A8S2WJ31-F1
#
_cell.length_a   1.000
_cell.length_b   1.000
_cell.length_c   1.000
_cell.angle_alpha   90.00
_cell.angle_beta   90.00
_cell.angle_gamma   90.00
#
_symmetry.space_group_name_H-M   'P 1'
#
loop_
_entity.id
_entity.type
_entity.pdbx_description
1 polymer ?
#
loop_
_entity_poly.entity_id
_entity_poly.type
_entity_poly.pdbx_seq_one_letter_code
_entity_poly.pdbx_strand_id
1 'polypeptide(L)'
;GLPGLAVLSMEIYASAVLEATLLPMPKPKESWREEMNKLAARAHRTYNSVVRENSDFVPYFRRITPLNALSQLPLGSRPAKRKQEG
;
A
#
# COMPACT_ATOMS: atom_id res chain seq x y z
N GLY A 1 20.00 -13.30 -3.13
CA GLY A 1 20.37 -11.88 -2.92
C GLY A 1 21.88 -11.75 -3.01
N LEU A 2 22.41 -10.55 -3.29
CA LEU A 2 23.85 -10.30 -3.35
C LEU A 2 24.33 -9.82 -1.97
N PRO A 3 25.43 -10.38 -1.40
CA PRO A 3 25.90 -9.99 -0.05
C PRO A 3 26.13 -8.50 0.13
N GLY A 4 26.71 -7.81 -0.87
CA GLY A 4 26.92 -6.36 -0.82
C GLY A 4 25.62 -5.56 -0.73
N LEU A 5 24.55 -6.00 -1.41
CA LEU A 5 23.24 -5.37 -1.29
C LEU A 5 22.61 -5.60 0.08
N ALA A 6 22.85 -6.77 0.69
CA ALA A 6 22.35 -7.04 2.03
C ALA A 6 22.99 -6.11 3.07
N VAL A 7 24.30 -5.90 2.99
CA VAL A 7 25.02 -4.96 3.85
C VAL A 7 24.52 -3.54 3.65
N LEU A 8 24.40 -3.08 2.40
CA LEU A 8 23.89 -1.75 2.08
C LEU A 8 22.47 -1.53 2.61
N SER A 9 21.56 -2.50 2.43
CA SER A 9 20.21 -2.42 2.98
C SER A 9 20.23 -2.27 4.50
N MET A 10 21.06 -3.06 5.20
CA MET A 10 21.18 -2.98 6.66
C MET A 10 21.77 -1.65 7.11
N GLU A 11 22.77 -1.12 6.39
CA GLU A 11 23.37 0.19 6.65
C GLU A 11 22.34 1.32 6.52
N ILE A 12 21.52 1.31 5.46
CA ILE A 12 20.44 2.30 5.27
C ILE A 12 19.45 2.23 6.44
N TYR A 13 19.01 1.03 6.83
CA TYR A 13 18.09 0.87 7.95
C TYR A 13 18.69 1.35 9.27
N ALA A 14 19.92 0.92 9.59
CA ALA A 14 20.58 1.28 10.84
C ALA A 14 20.79 2.79 10.93
N SER A 15 21.33 3.41 9.88
CA SER A 15 21.57 4.85 9.83
C SER A 15 20.26 5.65 9.94
N ALA A 16 19.22 5.28 9.19
CA ALA A 16 17.93 5.98 9.24
C ALA A 16 17.24 5.88 10.62
N VAL A 17 17.34 4.71 11.29
CA VAL A 17 16.78 4.53 12.64
C VAL A 17 17.57 5.35 13.67
N LEU A 18 18.90 5.35 13.59
CA LEU A 18 19.75 6.16 14.47
C LEU A 18 19.44 7.64 14.30
N GLU A 19 19.35 8.12 13.05
CA GLU A 19 19.01 9.51 12.75
C GLU A 19 17.62 9.88 13.27
N ALA A 20 16.59 9.09 12.97
CA ALA A 20 15.22 9.37 13.43
C ALA A 20 15.08 9.34 14.96
N THR A 21 15.89 8.53 15.65
CA THR A 21 15.89 8.41 17.11
C THR A 21 16.59 9.59 17.78
N LEU A 22 17.73 10.02 17.23
CA LEU A 22 18.58 11.05 17.83
C LEU A 22 18.19 12.46 17.38
N LEU A 23 17.63 12.61 16.18
CA LEU A 23 17.29 13.88 15.54
C LEU A 23 15.80 13.86 15.11
N PRO A 24 14.86 13.89 16.08
CA PRO A 24 13.44 13.84 15.76
C PRO A 24 13.02 15.06 14.93
N MET A 25 12.26 14.80 13.87
CA MET A 25 11.74 15.86 13.00
C MET A 25 10.76 16.78 13.76
N PRO A 26 10.66 18.07 13.38
CA PRO A 26 9.70 18.98 13.97
C PRO A 26 8.27 18.50 13.72
N LYS A 27 7.37 18.81 14.66
CA LYS A 27 5.94 18.53 14.48
C LYS A 27 5.40 19.33 13.28
N PRO A 28 4.55 18.74 12.43
CA PRO A 28 3.95 19.47 11.32
C PRO A 28 3.02 20.57 11.84
N LYS A 29 2.89 21.64 11.04
CA LYS A 29 1.96 22.75 11.32
C LYS A 29 0.52 22.26 11.30
N GLU A 30 -0.34 22.86 12.13
CA GLU A 30 -1.75 22.44 12.21
C GLU A 30 -2.48 22.60 10.87
N SER A 31 -2.22 23.69 10.15
CA SER A 31 -2.76 23.91 8.81
C SER A 31 -2.41 22.79 7.82
N TRP A 32 -1.23 22.18 7.94
CA TRP A 32 -0.85 21.04 7.09
C TRP A 32 -1.63 19.78 7.47
N ARG A 33 -1.89 19.57 8.77
CA ARG A 33 -2.71 18.45 9.23
C ARG A 33 -4.15 18.58 8.73
N GLU A 34 -4.72 19.78 8.81
CA GLU A 34 -6.04 20.07 8.29
C GLU A 34 -6.14 19.79 6.79
N GLU A 35 -5.17 20.25 6.00
CA GLU A 35 -5.14 19.97 4.56
C GLU A 35 -4.96 18.47 4.24
N MET A 36 -4.11 17.77 4.99
CA MET A 36 -3.97 16.32 4.85
C MET A 36 -5.26 15.57 5.19
N ASN A 37 -6.03 16.02 6.18
CA ASN A 37 -7.33 15.44 6.52
C ASN A 37 -8.34 15.64 5.37
N LYS A 38 -8.40 16.83 4.79
CA LYS A 38 -9.26 17.12 3.63
C LYS A 38 -8.88 16.24 2.43
N LEU A 39 -7.58 16.13 2.14
CA LEU A 39 -7.05 15.31 1.06
C LEU A 39 -7.40 13.84 1.26
N ALA A 40 -7.13 13.29 2.45
CA ALA A 40 -7.42 11.90 2.78
C ALA A 40 -8.91 11.59 2.65
N ALA A 41 -9.78 12.46 3.17
CA ALA A 41 -11.22 12.27 3.10
C ALA A 41 -11.73 12.28 1.64
N ARG A 42 -11.21 13.19 0.80
CA ARG A 42 -11.55 13.25 -0.63
C ARG A 42 -11.04 12.03 -1.38
N ALA A 43 -9.77 11.67 -1.21
CA ALA A 43 -9.17 10.52 -1.86
C ALA A 43 -9.90 9.22 -1.51
N HIS A 44 -10.23 9.02 -0.24
CA HIS A 44 -10.98 7.85 0.21
C HIS A 44 -12.37 7.75 -0.42
N ARG A 45 -13.13 8.87 -0.44
CA ARG A 45 -14.45 8.89 -1.10
C ARG A 45 -14.34 8.59 -2.58
N THR A 46 -13.43 9.24 -3.30
CA THR A 46 -13.25 9.03 -4.75
C THR A 46 -12.77 7.62 -5.07
N TYR A 47 -11.87 7.06 -4.26
CA TYR A 47 -11.44 5.67 -4.44
C TYR A 47 -12.61 4.70 -4.25
N ASN A 48 -13.40 4.85 -3.18
CA ASN A 48 -14.53 3.96 -2.91
C ASN A 48 -15.67 4.09 -3.91
N SER A 49 -15.95 5.30 -4.40
CA SER A 49 -16.99 5.49 -5.41
C SER A 49 -16.69 4.69 -6.69
N VAL A 50 -15.41 4.50 -7.01
CA VAL A 50 -14.97 3.69 -8.15
C VAL A 50 -14.83 2.20 -7.77
N VAL A 51 -14.11 1.88 -6.70
CA VAL A 51 -13.71 0.49 -6.42
C VAL A 51 -14.78 -0.32 -5.70
N ARG A 52 -15.65 0.33 -4.92
CA ARG A 52 -16.68 -0.34 -4.11
C ARG A 52 -18.10 -0.08 -4.61
N GLU A 53 -18.43 1.18 -4.88
CA GLU A 53 -19.82 1.59 -5.17
C GLU A 53 -20.20 1.39 -6.64
N ASN A 54 -19.23 1.46 -7.56
CA ASN A 54 -19.47 1.21 -8.97
C ASN A 54 -19.60 -0.31 -9.24
N SER A 55 -20.80 -0.76 -9.58
CA SER A 55 -21.12 -2.16 -9.89
C SER A 55 -20.31 -2.73 -11.06
N ASP A 56 -19.88 -1.89 -12.00
CA ASP A 56 -19.17 -2.31 -13.20
C ASP A 56 -17.67 -2.49 -12.96
N PHE A 57 -17.16 -2.01 -11.84
CA PHE A 57 -15.73 -2.04 -11.55
C PHE A 57 -15.19 -3.47 -11.49
N VAL A 58 -15.85 -4.38 -10.76
CA VAL A 58 -15.36 -5.76 -10.60
C VAL A 58 -15.36 -6.53 -11.93
N PRO A 59 -16.45 -6.52 -12.73
CA PRO A 59 -16.44 -7.10 -14.08
C PRO A 59 -15.35 -6.51 -14.98
N TYR A 60 -15.21 -5.19 -15.00
CA TYR A 60 -14.19 -4.50 -15.78
C TYR A 60 -12.77 -4.93 -15.36
N PHE A 61 -12.46 -4.82 -14.07
CA PHE A 61 -11.14 -5.15 -13.51
C PHE A 61 -10.73 -6.59 -13.80
N ARG A 62 -11.65 -7.56 -13.68
CA ARG A 62 -11.38 -8.96 -14.00
C ARG A 62 -11.14 -9.22 -15.48
N ARG A 63 -11.68 -8.37 -16.37
CA ARG A 63 -11.50 -8.48 -17.82
C ARG A 63 -10.19 -7.85 -18.28
N ILE A 64 -9.82 -6.71 -17.70
CA ILE A 64 -8.65 -5.92 -18.16
C ILE A 64 -7.35 -6.28 -17.44
N THR A 65 -7.41 -7.03 -16.34
CA THR A 65 -6.22 -7.47 -15.60
C THR A 65 -6.09 -9.00 -15.64
N PRO A 66 -4.86 -9.55 -15.57
CA PRO A 66 -4.64 -10.99 -15.57
C PRO A 66 -4.98 -11.64 -14.21
N LEU A 67 -5.88 -11.06 -13.41
CA LEU A 67 -6.20 -11.54 -12.06
C LEU A 67 -6.56 -13.03 -12.04
N ASN A 68 -7.41 -13.46 -12.97
CA ASN A 68 -7.82 -14.87 -13.06
C ASN A 68 -6.64 -15.77 -13.43
N ALA A 69 -5.79 -15.35 -14.37
CA ALA A 69 -4.61 -16.11 -14.76
C ALA A 69 -3.62 -16.23 -13.58
N LEU A 70 -3.35 -15.13 -12.87
CA LEU A 70 -2.46 -15.12 -11.69
C LEU A 70 -2.97 -16.04 -10.58
N SER A 71 -4.30 -16.16 -10.41
CA SER A 71 -4.88 -17.03 -9.39
C SER A 71 -4.67 -18.53 -9.61
N GLN A 72 -4.38 -18.94 -10.86
CA GLN A 72 -4.13 -20.34 -11.23
C GLN A 72 -2.64 -20.70 -11.26
N LEU A 73 -1.75 -19.70 -11.20
CA LEU A 73 -0.31 -19.92 -11.21
C LEU A 73 0.19 -20.15 -9.77
N PRO A 74 1.15 -21.07 -9.56
CA PRO A 74 1.75 -21.33 -8.25
C PRO A 74 2.75 -20.24 -7.86
N LEU A 75 2.31 -18.98 -7.80
CA LEU A 75 3.17 -17.81 -7.55
C LEU A 75 3.39 -17.53 -6.06
N GLY A 76 2.47 -17.96 -5.20
CA GLY A 76 2.55 -17.72 -3.76
C GLY A 76 1.92 -18.85 -2.97
N SER A 77 2.36 -19.03 -1.72
CA SER A 77 1.82 -20.04 -0.79
C SER A 77 0.41 -19.73 -0.29
N ARG A 78 -0.12 -18.55 -0.60
CA ARG A 78 -1.43 -18.07 -0.14
C ARG A 78 -2.45 -18.06 -1.28
N PRO A 79 -3.72 -18.41 -1.02
CA PRO A 79 -4.77 -18.36 -2.04
C PRO A 79 -5.08 -16.93 -2.45
N ALA A 80 -5.39 -16.73 -3.74
CA ALA A 80 -5.69 -15.43 -4.35
C ALA A 80 -6.96 -14.74 -3.78
N LYS A 81 -7.86 -15.50 -3.14
CA LYS A 81 -9.03 -15.00 -2.43
C LYS A 81 -9.16 -15.73 -1.09
N ARG A 82 -9.34 -14.97 0.00
CA ARG A 82 -9.77 -15.56 1.29
C ARG A 82 -11.28 -15.85 1.20
N LYS A 83 -11.72 -17.06 1.56
CA LYS A 83 -13.15 -17.33 1.79
C LYS A 83 -13.64 -16.39 2.89
N GLN A 84 -14.76 -15.71 2.66
CA GLN A 84 -15.54 -15.12 3.74
C GLN A 84 -16.38 -16.28 4.30
N GLU A 85 -15.89 -16.92 5.38
CA GLU A 85 -16.77 -17.64 6.29
C GLU A 85 -17.03 -16.69 7.45
N GLY A 86 -18.29 -16.26 7.56
CA GLY A 86 -18.79 -15.16 8.38
C GLY A 86 -20.02 -14.56 7.73
#